data_AF-A0AA39PFQ7-F1
#
_entry.id   AF-A0AA39PFQ7-F1
#
_cell.length_a   1.000
_cell.length_b   1.000
_cell.length_c   1.000
_cell.angle_alpha   90.00
_cell.angle_beta   90.00
_cell.angle_gamma   90.00
#
_symmetry.space_group_name_H-M   'P 1'
#
loop_
_entity.id
_entity.type
_entity.pdbx_description
1 polymer ?
#
loop_
_entity_poly.entity_id
_entity_poly.type
_entity_poly.pdbx_seq_one_letter_code
_entity_poly.pdbx_strand_id
1 'polypeptide(L)'
;MADSSAGHSTEIEADIVVPETGYENMKTTAVKILGPKPERMKAVWGLDSEGKLNGIYRHSGHPGIYAMGGNRVHVRFWSKRLRIKVQVGNLAPM
;
A
#
# COMPACT_ATOMS: atom_id res chain seq x y z
N MET A 1 -30.44 -24.96 14.08
CA MET A 1 -29.17 -24.89 14.83
C MET A 1 -28.07 -25.00 13.81
N ALA A 2 -27.23 -23.96 13.69
CA ALA A 2 -26.20 -23.88 12.65
C ALA A 2 -25.11 -24.93 12.91
N ASP A 3 -24.81 -25.72 11.88
CA ASP A 3 -23.62 -26.55 11.81
C ASP A 3 -22.42 -25.61 11.61
N SER A 4 -21.71 -25.38 12.70
CA SER A 4 -20.42 -24.70 12.74
C SER A 4 -19.39 -25.61 12.07
N SER A 5 -19.23 -25.47 10.75
CA SER A 5 -18.18 -26.11 9.97
C SER A 5 -16.82 -25.98 10.67
N ALA A 6 -16.40 -27.06 11.32
CA ALA A 6 -15.20 -27.15 12.12
C ALA A 6 -13.98 -27.06 11.19
N GLY A 7 -13.11 -26.08 11.43
CA GLY A 7 -11.81 -26.01 10.76
C GLY A 7 -10.97 -27.24 11.11
N HIS A 8 -10.31 -27.82 10.12
CA HIS A 8 -9.40 -28.95 10.33
C HIS A 8 -8.19 -28.50 11.16
N SER A 9 -8.14 -28.90 12.43
CA SER A 9 -6.98 -28.76 13.31
C SER A 9 -6.00 -29.89 13.00
N THR A 10 -4.85 -29.56 12.40
CA THR A 10 -3.77 -30.51 12.17
C THR A 10 -2.49 -30.01 12.82
N GLU A 11 -1.85 -30.85 13.62
CA GLU A 11 -0.56 -30.55 14.24
C GLU A 11 0.57 -31.12 13.37
N ILE A 12 1.66 -30.36 13.21
CA ILE A 12 2.83 -30.77 12.44
C ILE A 12 4.06 -30.59 13.34
N GLU A 13 4.78 -31.69 13.58
CA GLU A 13 6.09 -31.66 14.25
C GLU A 13 7.10 -30.93 13.36
N ALA A 14 7.77 -29.91 13.91
CA ALA A 14 8.75 -29.12 13.17
C ALA A 14 9.95 -28.79 14.06
N ASP A 15 11.16 -29.03 13.54
CA ASP A 15 12.40 -28.70 14.24
C ASP A 15 12.64 -27.18 14.29
N ILE A 16 12.20 -26.46 13.25
CA ILE A 16 12.37 -24.99 13.11
C ILE A 16 11.14 -24.40 12.43
N VAL A 17 10.69 -23.25 12.93
CA VAL A 17 9.65 -22.41 12.30
C VAL A 17 10.27 -21.09 11.87
N VAL A 18 10.14 -20.75 10.58
CA VAL A 18 10.57 -19.46 10.03
C VAL A 18 9.32 -18.63 9.70
N PRO A 19 8.99 -17.60 10.49
CA PRO A 19 7.86 -16.73 10.20
C PRO A 19 8.20 -15.79 9.04
N GLU A 20 7.81 -16.16 7.82
CA GLU A 20 7.87 -15.30 6.63
C GLU A 20 6.62 -14.42 6.52
N THR A 21 6.20 -13.80 7.64
CA THR A 21 4.94 -13.05 7.75
C THR A 21 4.90 -11.75 6.94
N GLY A 22 5.98 -11.43 6.23
CA GLY A 22 5.97 -10.50 5.11
C GLY A 22 6.08 -9.02 5.48
N TYR A 23 5.45 -8.18 4.66
CA TYR A 23 5.64 -6.73 4.65
C TYR A 23 4.41 -5.98 5.17
N GLU A 24 4.63 -4.84 5.83
CA GLU A 24 3.58 -3.87 6.16
C GLU A 24 3.24 -2.97 4.97
N ASN A 25 2.11 -2.25 5.06
CA ASN A 25 1.76 -1.24 4.06
C ASN A 25 2.82 -0.12 3.99
N MET A 26 3.08 0.42 2.80
CA MET A 26 4.05 1.52 2.62
C MET A 26 3.68 2.78 3.44
N LYS A 27 2.40 2.97 3.77
CA LYS A 27 1.93 4.02 4.69
C LYS A 27 2.59 3.88 6.07
N THR A 28 2.70 2.67 6.60
CA THR A 28 3.31 2.42 7.91
C THR A 28 4.78 2.84 7.91
N THR A 29 5.51 2.52 6.84
CA THR A 29 6.89 3.00 6.64
C THR A 29 6.96 4.52 6.52
N ALA A 30 6.04 5.13 5.77
CA ALA A 30 6.01 6.59 5.62
C ALA A 30 5.81 7.30 6.97
N VAL A 31 4.92 6.80 7.83
CA VAL A 31 4.72 7.34 9.20
C VAL A 31 5.98 7.20 10.04
N LYS A 32 6.68 6.06 9.96
CA LYS A 32 7.97 5.87 10.66
C LYS A 32 9.03 6.88 10.23
N ILE A 33 9.06 7.26 8.94
CA ILE A 33 10.06 8.18 8.38
C ILE A 33 9.69 9.66 8.58
N LEU A 34 8.42 10.02 8.38
CA LEU A 34 7.96 11.41 8.30
C LEU A 34 7.17 11.86 9.55
N GLY A 35 7.02 10.99 10.55
CA GLY A 35 6.20 11.23 11.74
C GLY A 35 4.70 11.07 11.46
N PRO A 36 3.80 11.74 12.21
CA PRO A 36 2.34 11.50 12.12
C PRO A 36 1.69 12.09 10.85
N LYS A 37 2.39 12.93 10.08
CA LYS A 37 1.84 13.59 8.88
C LYS A 37 1.20 12.62 7.86
N PRO A 38 1.82 11.47 7.53
CA PRO A 38 1.29 10.53 6.54
C PRO A 38 0.12 9.67 7.05
N GLU A 39 -0.37 9.85 8.28
CA GLU A 39 -1.55 9.13 8.78
C GLU A 39 -2.80 9.39 7.93
N ARG A 40 -2.88 10.53 7.24
CA ARG A 40 -3.96 10.85 6.30
C ARG A 40 -3.82 10.17 4.94
N MET A 41 -2.70 9.50 4.67
CA MET A 41 -2.57 8.73 3.44
C MET A 41 -3.60 7.60 3.39
N LYS A 42 -4.17 7.38 2.22
CA LYS A 42 -4.84 6.15 1.83
C LYS A 42 -3.85 4.98 1.96
N ALA A 43 -4.39 3.78 2.10
CA ALA A 43 -3.60 2.57 1.95
C ALA A 43 -2.86 2.62 0.60
N VAL A 44 -1.62 2.14 0.57
CA VAL A 44 -0.88 2.01 -0.69
C VAL A 44 -1.08 0.59 -1.21
N TRP A 45 -1.50 0.45 -2.47
CA TRP A 45 -2.02 -0.80 -3.06
C TRP A 45 -3.43 -1.19 -2.60
N GLY A 46 -3.94 -2.31 -3.14
CA GLY A 46 -5.34 -2.69 -3.02
C GLY A 46 -6.25 -1.84 -3.88
N LEU A 47 -7.54 -2.18 -3.91
CA LEU A 47 -8.55 -1.48 -4.68
C LEU A 47 -9.46 -0.65 -3.75
N ASP A 48 -9.90 0.50 -4.24
CA ASP A 48 -11.00 1.26 -3.63
C ASP A 48 -12.36 0.65 -4.01
N SER A 49 -13.45 1.24 -3.51
CA SER A 49 -14.82 0.81 -3.79
C SER A 49 -15.21 0.90 -5.27
N GLU A 50 -14.46 1.65 -6.08
CA GLU A 50 -14.66 1.73 -7.53
C GLU A 50 -13.74 0.76 -8.30
N GLY A 51 -12.98 -0.10 -7.60
CA GLY A 51 -12.06 -1.04 -8.21
C GLY A 51 -10.76 -0.41 -8.73
N LYS A 52 -10.39 0.79 -8.26
CA LYS A 52 -9.16 1.47 -8.69
C LYS A 52 -8.07 1.34 -7.62
N LEU A 53 -6.81 1.35 -8.04
CA LEU A 53 -5.67 1.23 -7.11
C LEU A 53 -5.61 2.41 -6.10
N ASN A 54 -5.39 2.10 -4.82
CA ASN A 54 -5.18 3.10 -3.77
C ASN A 54 -3.73 3.61 -3.73
N GLY A 55 -3.56 4.94 -3.63
CA GLY A 55 -2.34 5.63 -3.18
C GLY A 55 -1.05 5.48 -4.01
N ILE A 56 -0.90 4.38 -4.75
CA ILE A 56 0.26 4.07 -5.59
C ILE A 56 0.11 4.76 -6.95
N TYR A 57 1.12 5.52 -7.38
CA TYR A 57 1.11 6.30 -8.63
C TYR A 57 -0.06 7.28 -8.80
N ARG A 58 -0.72 7.63 -7.69
CA ARG A 58 -1.89 8.51 -7.57
C ARG A 58 -1.71 9.42 -6.35
N HIS A 59 -2.66 10.34 -6.16
CA HIS A 59 -2.68 11.16 -4.95
C HIS A 59 -2.83 10.25 -3.72
N SER A 60 -1.91 10.40 -2.77
CA SER A 60 -1.88 9.54 -1.58
C SER A 60 -2.99 9.85 -0.59
N GLY A 61 -3.65 11.01 -0.70
CA GLY A 61 -4.51 11.56 0.36
C GLY A 61 -3.82 12.62 1.21
N HIS A 62 -2.51 12.82 1.02
CA HIS A 62 -1.73 13.89 1.65
C HIS A 62 -0.97 14.72 0.60
N PRO A 63 -1.04 16.07 0.65
CA PRO A 63 -0.25 16.95 -0.21
C PRO A 63 1.25 16.66 -0.16
N GLY A 64 1.92 16.57 -1.31
CA GLY A 64 3.38 16.42 -1.37
C GLY A 64 3.92 15.03 -0.99
N ILE A 65 3.06 14.06 -0.65
CA ILE A 65 3.48 12.68 -0.40
C ILE A 65 2.92 11.77 -1.50
N TYR A 66 3.79 11.02 -2.15
CA TYR A 66 3.42 10.10 -3.24
C TYR A 66 4.13 8.76 -3.07
N ALA A 67 3.43 7.67 -3.33
CA ALA A 67 4.00 6.33 -3.25
C ALA A 67 4.24 5.74 -4.65
N MET A 68 5.37 5.05 -4.80
CA MET A 68 5.79 4.35 -6.02
C MET A 68 6.42 3.01 -5.64
N GLY A 69 6.13 1.95 -6.40
CA GLY A 69 6.57 0.60 -6.08
C GLY A 69 6.06 -0.45 -7.06
N GLY A 70 6.38 -1.71 -6.81
CA GLY A 70 6.12 -2.82 -7.71
C GLY A 70 7.35 -3.19 -8.53
N ASN A 71 7.19 -4.06 -9.52
CA ASN A 71 8.32 -4.54 -10.29
C ASN A 71 8.98 -3.44 -11.17
N ARG A 72 10.15 -3.76 -11.74
CA ARG A 72 10.92 -2.83 -12.58
C ARG A 72 10.13 -2.26 -13.77
N VAL A 73 9.22 -3.03 -14.34
CA VAL A 73 8.38 -2.58 -15.46
C VAL A 73 7.39 -1.52 -14.97
N HIS A 74 6.73 -1.75 -13.83
CA HIS A 74 5.79 -0.79 -13.23
C HIS A 74 6.45 0.55 -12.92
N VAL A 75 7.57 0.53 -12.17
CA VAL A 75 8.23 1.78 -11.75
C VAL A 75 8.74 2.59 -12.94
N ARG A 76 9.27 1.93 -13.98
CA ARG A 76 9.70 2.60 -15.22
C ARG A 76 8.51 3.21 -15.96
N PHE A 77 7.44 2.45 -16.10
CA PHE A 77 6.26 2.91 -16.83
C PHE A 77 5.59 4.11 -16.15
N TRP A 78 5.47 4.09 -14.82
CA TRP A 78 4.68 5.10 -14.10
C TRP A 78 5.45 6.33 -13.64
N SER A 79 6.78 6.28 -13.56
CA SER A 79 7.62 7.37 -13.04
C SER A 79 7.35 8.74 -13.69
N LYS A 80 7.42 8.83 -15.03
CA LYS A 80 7.13 10.09 -15.75
C LYS A 80 5.68 10.56 -15.56
N ARG A 81 4.74 9.62 -15.53
CA ARG A 81 3.30 9.91 -15.38
C ARG A 81 3.00 10.47 -13.99
N LEU A 82 3.61 9.89 -12.95
CA LEU A 82 3.49 10.40 -11.60
C LEU A 82 4.07 11.81 -11.49
N ARG A 83 5.28 12.04 -12.03
CA ARG A 83 5.92 13.38 -12.03
C ARG A 83 5.02 14.46 -12.62
N ILE A 84 4.41 14.19 -13.77
CA ILE A 84 3.50 15.15 -14.42
C ILE A 84 2.30 15.46 -13.52
N LYS A 85 1.68 14.44 -12.91
CA LYS A 85 0.55 14.64 -11.98
C LYS A 85 0.95 15.50 -10.78
N VAL A 86 2.12 15.25 -10.19
CA VAL A 86 2.64 16.08 -9.09
C VAL A 86 2.84 17.53 -9.54
N GLN A 87 3.45 17.72 -10.70
CA GLN A 87 3.71 19.05 -11.24
C GLN A 87 2.42 19.83 -11.51
N VAL A 88 1.42 19.20 -12.14
CA VAL A 88 0.11 19.81 -12.38
C VAL A 88 -0.60 20.13 -11.05
N GLY A 89 -0.58 19.20 -10.09
CA GLY A 89 -1.19 19.41 -8.78
C GLY A 89 -0.55 20.56 -7.97
N ASN A 90 0.74 20.86 -8.21
CA ASN A 90 1.41 21.99 -7.58
C ASN A 90 1.15 23.34 -8.29
N LEU A 91 0.66 23.31 -9.54
CA LEU A 91 0.36 24.51 -10.33
C LEU A 91 -1.10 24.96 -10.19
N ALA A 92 -2.00 24.06 -9.80
CA ALA A 92 -3.36 24.40 -9.44
C ALA A 92 -3.41 24.79 -7.94
N PRO A 93 -4.07 25.90 -7.55
CA PRO A 93 -4.40 26.10 -6.15
C PRO A 93 -5.29 24.94 -5.68
N MET A 94 -4.84 24.20 -4.66
CA MET A 94 -5.62 23.14 -4.01
C MET A 94 -6.76 23.72 -3.17
#